data_AF-A0A094DPE8-F1
#
_entry.id   AF-A0A094DPE8-F1
#
_cell.length_a   1.000
_cell.length_b   1.000
_cell.length_c   1.000
_cell.angle_alpha   90.00
_cell.angle_beta   90.00
_cell.angle_gamma   90.00
#
_symmetry.space_group_name_H-M   'P 1'
#
loop_
_entity.id
_entity.type
_entity.pdbx_description
1 polymer ?
#
loop_
_entity_poly.entity_id
_entity_poly.type
_entity_poly.pdbx_seq_one_letter_code
_entity_poly.pdbx_strand_id
1 'polypeptide(L)'
;MPTRRLTRFLTLAALALITIAIFYNPLTPRRHQIPASHATWQAELGPIDNKATSYVASATPAELCAPYHWEPHTPPKGTKRKIYDLFLINDELNWLEIRLNTLAKQVDYFVVVESAKTFTGLPKPLHLKENWDRFSAFHPQIIHHVLDNDLNSSVAWDHEALQRNAMFDQVIPFLTGPQAIAKDDVLIISDIDEIPRPLTAQLLRTCAFPRRLTLRSKFYYYSFQWLHRGPEWQHPQATFYTGETTISPHDLRSGRGGNPLTRMGESADLWNAGWHCSSCFSHISILLNKMASFSHKEFNTEKYRAKAGILRRVRNGLDLFDRYWQTYDRVERNVDVPMYVMNNVTRFAYLLDRDPPNANFEDVTELDLAVQELGKGGKIRR
;
A
#
# COMPACT_ATOMS: atom_id res chain seq x y z
N MET A 1 36.21 39.79 32.85
CA MET A 1 35.14 39.62 31.84
C MET A 1 34.23 38.42 32.20
N PRO A 2 33.26 38.55 33.12
CA PRO A 2 32.37 37.43 33.51
C PRO A 2 31.26 37.15 32.48
N THR A 3 30.81 38.20 31.81
CA THR A 3 29.62 38.23 30.95
C THR A 3 29.68 37.26 29.76
N ARG A 4 30.84 37.07 29.14
CA ARG A 4 31.04 36.16 27.98
C ARG A 4 30.91 34.67 28.31
N ARG A 5 31.23 34.24 29.54
CA ARG A 5 31.00 32.84 29.97
C ARG A 5 29.52 32.59 30.26
N LEU A 6 28.87 33.54 30.95
CA LEU A 6 27.45 33.46 31.27
C LEU A 6 26.57 33.43 30.01
N THR A 7 26.83 34.31 29.03
CA THR A 7 26.10 34.30 27.74
C THR A 7 26.27 33.01 26.96
N ARG A 8 27.49 32.42 26.91
CA ARG A 8 27.70 31.10 26.28
C ARG A 8 26.98 29.97 27.00
N PHE A 9 26.91 30.01 28.33
CA PHE A 9 26.19 29.01 29.10
C PHE A 9 24.66 29.12 28.88
N LEU A 10 24.13 30.35 28.87
CA LEU A 10 22.72 30.62 28.60
C LEU A 10 22.32 30.26 27.16
N THR A 11 23.16 30.51 26.14
CA THR A 11 22.84 30.11 24.77
C THR A 11 22.92 28.60 24.57
N LEU A 12 23.87 27.90 25.19
CA LEU A 12 23.92 26.44 25.19
C LEU A 12 22.74 25.81 25.94
N ALA A 13 22.35 26.37 27.08
CA ALA A 13 21.16 25.95 27.82
C ALA A 13 19.87 26.20 27.02
N ALA A 14 19.75 27.35 26.33
CA ALA A 14 18.62 27.63 25.45
C ALA A 14 18.57 26.67 24.25
N LEU A 15 19.71 26.36 23.62
CA LEU A 15 19.79 25.36 22.54
C LEU A 15 19.44 23.96 23.03
N ALA A 16 19.88 23.57 24.24
CA ALA A 16 19.52 22.30 24.86
C ALA A 16 18.02 22.25 25.22
N LEU A 17 17.44 23.34 25.74
CA LEU A 17 16.01 23.41 26.02
C LEU A 17 15.16 23.43 24.75
N ILE A 18 15.63 24.06 23.67
CA ILE A 18 14.98 24.02 22.36
C ILE A 18 15.05 22.61 21.75
N THR A 19 16.20 21.93 21.79
CA THR A 19 16.28 20.54 21.30
C THR A 19 15.47 19.58 22.16
N ILE A 20 15.48 19.72 23.50
CA ILE A 20 14.58 18.96 24.38
C ILE A 20 13.11 19.29 24.07
N ALA A 21 12.74 20.55 23.83
CA ALA A 21 11.37 20.92 23.45
C ALA A 21 10.98 20.46 22.02
N ILE A 22 11.93 20.16 21.15
CA ILE A 22 11.68 19.59 19.81
C ILE A 22 11.57 18.06 19.87
N PHE A 23 12.43 17.39 20.64
CA PHE A 23 12.52 15.92 20.68
C PHE A 23 11.74 15.25 21.82
N TYR A 24 11.49 15.97 22.92
CA TYR A 24 10.75 15.51 24.12
C TYR A 24 9.54 16.40 24.42
N ASN A 25 8.92 16.99 23.39
CA ASN A 25 7.66 17.68 23.59
C ASN A 25 6.59 16.66 24.05
N PRO A 26 5.96 16.80 25.24
CA PRO A 26 4.78 15.99 25.56
C PRO A 26 3.59 16.30 24.62
N LEU A 27 3.69 17.37 23.82
CA LEU A 27 2.80 17.72 22.73
C LEU A 27 3.28 17.24 21.34
N THR A 28 4.33 16.41 21.21
CA THR A 28 4.42 15.58 20.00
C THR A 28 3.24 14.63 20.08
N PRO A 29 2.22 14.72 19.18
CA PRO A 29 1.10 13.82 19.25
C PRO A 29 1.66 12.40 19.15
N ARG A 30 1.18 11.49 20.03
CA ARG A 30 1.44 10.06 19.85
C ARG A 30 1.12 9.77 18.39
N ARG A 31 2.10 9.27 17.63
CA ARG A 31 1.91 9.01 16.19
C ARG A 31 0.58 8.30 16.04
N HIS A 32 -0.32 8.87 15.24
CA HIS A 32 -1.68 8.37 15.00
C HIS A 32 -1.58 6.96 14.44
N GLN A 33 -1.41 5.97 15.29
CA GLN A 33 -0.95 4.64 14.92
C GLN A 33 -2.03 3.65 15.29
N ILE A 34 -2.50 2.91 14.29
CA ILE A 34 -3.29 1.71 14.56
C ILE A 34 -2.39 0.78 15.37
N PRO A 35 -2.73 0.40 16.62
CA PRO A 35 -1.81 -0.39 17.44
C PRO A 35 -1.52 -1.75 16.78
N ALA A 36 -0.51 -2.48 17.26
CA ALA A 36 -0.28 -3.85 16.78
C ALA A 36 -1.38 -4.80 17.29
N SER A 37 -1.84 -4.58 18.52
CA SER A 37 -3.20 -4.94 18.92
C SER A 37 -4.23 -4.13 18.13
N HIS A 38 -5.45 -4.62 17.92
CA HIS A 38 -6.38 -4.13 16.90
C HIS A 38 -5.91 -4.42 15.44
N ALA A 39 -4.62 -4.33 15.10
CA ALA A 39 -4.10 -4.70 13.77
C ALA A 39 -4.04 -6.21 13.51
N THR A 40 -3.61 -7.02 14.49
CA THR A 40 -3.66 -8.50 14.44
C THR A 40 -5.07 -9.09 14.70
N TRP A 41 -6.13 -8.28 14.73
CA TRP A 41 -7.43 -8.63 15.33
C TRP A 41 -8.58 -8.74 14.31
N GLN A 42 -8.26 -9.03 13.06
CA GLN A 42 -9.23 -9.00 11.95
C GLN A 42 -9.91 -10.34 11.66
N ALA A 43 -9.71 -11.35 12.53
CA ALA A 43 -10.26 -12.70 12.32
C ALA A 43 -10.70 -13.40 13.62
N GLU A 44 -11.53 -12.74 14.43
CA GLU A 44 -12.37 -13.47 15.40
C GLU A 44 -13.83 -13.00 15.37
N LEU A 45 -14.62 -13.63 14.48
CA LEU A 45 -16.01 -13.96 14.79
C LEU A 45 -16.06 -15.30 15.54
N GLY A 46 -15.32 -15.35 16.66
CA GLY A 46 -15.29 -16.44 17.65
C GLY A 46 -14.68 -17.79 17.23
N PRO A 47 -14.53 -18.73 18.19
CA PRO A 47 -14.81 -18.59 19.62
C PRO A 47 -13.58 -18.90 20.51
N ILE A 48 -12.68 -17.92 20.72
CA ILE A 48 -11.78 -17.90 21.89
C ILE A 48 -11.83 -16.51 22.54
N ASP A 49 -12.49 -16.43 23.68
CA ASP A 49 -12.70 -15.25 24.53
C ASP A 49 -11.47 -14.33 24.68
N ASN A 50 -11.48 -13.15 24.03
CA ASN A 50 -10.43 -12.13 24.17
C ASN A 50 -10.96 -10.68 24.06
N LYS A 51 -10.57 -9.83 25.02
CA LYS A 51 -11.19 -8.52 25.34
C LYS A 51 -10.94 -7.34 24.38
N ALA A 52 -10.35 -7.52 23.20
CA ALA A 52 -10.10 -6.38 22.27
C ALA A 52 -10.95 -6.42 20.99
N THR A 53 -11.46 -7.59 20.58
CA THR A 53 -12.54 -7.69 19.58
C THR A 53 -13.85 -7.12 20.11
N SER A 54 -14.11 -7.20 21.42
CA SER A 54 -15.22 -6.48 22.04
C SER A 54 -15.08 -4.97 21.84
N TYR A 55 -13.89 -4.39 22.00
CA TYR A 55 -13.72 -2.93 21.94
C TYR A 55 -14.13 -2.33 20.59
N VAL A 56 -13.62 -2.81 19.45
CA VAL A 56 -14.00 -2.20 18.14
C VAL A 56 -15.45 -2.47 17.75
N ALA A 57 -16.04 -3.56 18.23
CA ALA A 57 -17.45 -3.89 17.99
C ALA A 57 -18.42 -3.17 18.95
N SER A 58 -17.97 -2.78 20.15
CA SER A 58 -18.77 -2.05 21.14
C SER A 58 -18.47 -0.56 21.21
N ALA A 59 -17.34 -0.09 20.65
CA ALA A 59 -16.91 1.29 20.73
C ALA A 59 -17.87 2.19 19.93
N THR A 60 -18.25 3.28 20.57
CA THR A 60 -18.94 4.39 19.91
C THR A 60 -18.02 5.03 18.86
N PRO A 61 -18.59 5.71 17.84
CA PRO A 61 -17.80 6.51 16.90
C PRO A 61 -16.83 7.49 17.58
N ALA A 62 -17.21 8.08 18.71
CA ALA A 62 -16.35 8.99 19.48
C ALA A 62 -15.12 8.27 20.04
N GLU A 63 -15.29 7.08 20.62
CA GLU A 63 -14.17 6.26 21.13
C GLU A 63 -13.23 5.77 20.03
N LEU A 64 -13.75 5.49 18.83
CA LEU A 64 -12.94 5.11 17.67
C LEU A 64 -12.12 6.27 17.10
N CYS A 65 -12.64 7.50 17.11
CA CYS A 65 -12.01 8.65 16.47
C CYS A 65 -11.13 9.49 17.41
N ALA A 66 -11.45 9.53 18.70
CA ALA A 66 -10.70 10.31 19.70
C ALA A 66 -9.18 10.00 19.78
N PRO A 67 -8.69 8.74 19.63
CA PRO A 67 -7.26 8.44 19.60
C PRO A 67 -6.48 9.10 18.46
N TYR A 68 -7.19 9.60 17.43
CA TYR A 68 -6.64 10.24 16.25
C TYR A 68 -6.91 11.76 16.23
N HIS A 69 -7.47 12.30 17.32
CA HIS A 69 -7.97 13.67 17.42
C HIS A 69 -8.93 14.05 16.28
N TRP A 70 -9.76 13.08 15.85
CA TRP A 70 -10.80 13.27 14.86
C TRP A 70 -12.17 13.20 15.52
N GLU A 71 -13.11 14.00 15.02
CA GLU A 71 -14.51 13.88 15.39
C GLU A 71 -15.19 12.73 14.63
N PRO A 72 -16.29 12.16 15.14
CA PRO A 72 -17.17 11.29 14.36
C PRO A 72 -17.68 11.99 13.09
N HIS A 73 -17.65 11.29 11.95
CA HIS A 73 -18.35 11.75 10.75
C HIS A 73 -19.86 11.56 10.92
N THR A 74 -20.62 12.61 10.58
CA THR A 74 -22.08 12.66 10.68
C THR A 74 -22.73 12.58 9.29
N PRO A 75 -23.03 11.38 8.78
CA PRO A 75 -23.67 11.24 7.48
C PRO A 75 -25.12 11.78 7.52
N PRO A 76 -25.67 12.21 6.37
CA PRO A 76 -27.09 12.52 6.26
C PRO A 76 -27.99 11.38 6.79
N LYS A 77 -29.11 11.72 7.44
CA LYS A 77 -30.01 10.74 8.07
C LYS A 77 -30.41 9.64 7.07
N GLY A 78 -30.25 8.38 7.48
CA GLY A 78 -30.59 7.21 6.67
C GLY A 78 -29.55 6.83 5.60
N THR A 79 -28.42 7.55 5.49
CA THR A 79 -27.34 7.22 4.57
C THR A 79 -26.14 6.59 5.28
N LYS A 80 -25.42 5.73 4.56
CA LYS A 80 -24.14 5.13 4.97
C LYS A 80 -23.05 5.76 4.13
N ARG A 81 -22.02 6.35 4.75
CA ARG A 81 -20.79 6.79 4.06
C ARG A 81 -20.14 5.58 3.39
N LYS A 82 -20.02 5.62 2.07
CA LYS A 82 -19.43 4.54 1.28
C LYS A 82 -17.91 4.67 1.21
N ILE A 83 -17.25 3.55 0.95
CA ILE A 83 -15.82 3.48 0.66
C ILE A 83 -15.63 2.89 -0.74
N TYR A 84 -14.94 3.65 -1.58
CA TYR A 84 -14.44 3.20 -2.88
C TYR A 84 -12.93 2.99 -2.76
N ASP A 85 -12.48 1.81 -3.17
CA ASP A 85 -11.07 1.42 -3.17
C ASP A 85 -10.56 1.40 -4.62
N LEU A 86 -9.76 2.41 -4.99
CA LEU A 86 -9.35 2.72 -6.36
C LEU A 86 -7.90 2.26 -6.56
N PHE A 87 -7.68 1.36 -7.53
CA PHE A 87 -6.33 0.86 -7.88
C PHE A 87 -6.21 0.40 -9.33
N LEU A 88 -4.97 0.33 -9.82
CA LEU A 88 -4.62 -0.19 -11.14
C LEU A 88 -4.33 -1.69 -11.08
N ILE A 89 -4.56 -2.41 -12.18
CA ILE A 89 -4.19 -3.82 -12.30
C ILE A 89 -3.37 -4.13 -13.57
N ASN A 90 -2.33 -4.95 -13.39
CA ASN A 90 -1.58 -5.60 -14.47
C ASN A 90 -1.81 -7.12 -14.37
N ASP A 91 -0.76 -7.91 -14.18
CA ASP A 91 -0.79 -9.37 -14.04
C ASP A 91 -0.86 -9.84 -12.58
N GLU A 92 -0.99 -8.93 -11.61
CA GLU A 92 -0.98 -9.24 -10.17
C GLU A 92 -2.31 -9.84 -9.65
N LEU A 93 -2.91 -10.80 -10.38
CA LEU A 93 -4.21 -11.40 -10.05
C LEU A 93 -4.27 -12.06 -8.66
N ASN A 94 -3.14 -12.54 -8.14
CA ASN A 94 -3.06 -13.05 -6.76
C ASN A 94 -3.18 -11.91 -5.73
N TRP A 95 -2.68 -10.71 -6.02
CA TRP A 95 -2.87 -9.54 -5.14
C TRP A 95 -4.29 -9.01 -5.20
N LEU A 96 -4.95 -9.05 -6.37
CA LEU A 96 -6.39 -8.77 -6.47
C LEU A 96 -7.18 -9.70 -5.54
N GLU A 97 -6.92 -11.00 -5.60
CA GLU A 97 -7.61 -11.99 -4.77
C GLU A 97 -7.41 -11.76 -3.27
N ILE A 98 -6.17 -11.50 -2.83
CA ILE A 98 -5.85 -11.19 -1.43
C ILE A 98 -6.56 -9.91 -0.99
N ARG A 99 -6.53 -8.86 -1.83
CA ARG A 99 -7.15 -7.56 -1.55
C ARG A 99 -8.65 -7.67 -1.37
N LEU A 100 -9.35 -8.27 -2.34
CA LEU A 100 -10.80 -8.47 -2.31
C LEU A 100 -11.23 -9.24 -1.06
N ASN A 101 -10.61 -10.39 -0.79
CA ASN A 101 -10.94 -11.21 0.38
C ASN A 101 -10.61 -10.52 1.71
N THR A 102 -9.59 -9.65 1.74
CA THR A 102 -9.23 -8.89 2.94
C THR A 102 -10.22 -7.75 3.21
N LEU A 103 -10.75 -7.09 2.18
CA LEU A 103 -11.46 -5.81 2.31
C LEU A 103 -12.96 -5.83 2.02
N ALA A 104 -13.52 -6.88 1.39
CA ALA A 104 -14.91 -6.90 0.90
C ALA A 104 -16.02 -6.78 1.98
N LYS A 105 -15.67 -6.86 3.28
CA LYS A 105 -16.58 -6.57 4.40
C LYS A 105 -16.59 -5.10 4.80
N GLN A 106 -15.56 -4.34 4.44
CA GLN A 106 -15.35 -2.95 4.86
C GLN A 106 -15.44 -1.97 3.69
N VAL A 107 -15.01 -2.35 2.48
CA VAL A 107 -15.18 -1.59 1.24
C VAL A 107 -16.59 -1.81 0.67
N ASP A 108 -17.19 -0.79 0.05
CA ASP A 108 -18.47 -0.93 -0.65
C ASP A 108 -18.27 -1.26 -2.13
N TYR A 109 -17.29 -0.61 -2.79
CA TYR A 109 -16.92 -0.89 -4.17
C TYR A 109 -15.41 -0.83 -4.42
N PHE A 110 -14.92 -1.76 -5.23
CA PHE A 110 -13.54 -1.77 -5.74
C PHE A 110 -13.53 -1.20 -7.16
N VAL A 111 -12.93 -0.04 -7.36
CA VAL A 111 -12.78 0.59 -8.68
C VAL A 111 -11.45 0.11 -9.26
N VAL A 112 -11.53 -0.83 -10.19
CA VAL A 112 -10.36 -1.49 -10.78
C VAL A 112 -10.19 -1.01 -12.20
N VAL A 113 -9.21 -0.13 -12.41
CA VAL A 113 -8.86 0.37 -13.75
C VAL A 113 -7.79 -0.52 -14.37
N GLU A 114 -8.08 -0.97 -15.59
CA GLU A 114 -7.21 -1.80 -16.41
C GLU A 114 -6.92 -1.09 -17.74
N SER A 115 -5.69 -1.25 -18.24
CA SER A 115 -5.27 -0.69 -19.53
C SER A 115 -4.78 -1.80 -20.46
N ALA A 116 -4.99 -1.62 -21.77
CA ALA A 116 -4.37 -2.46 -22.80
C ALA A 116 -2.89 -2.10 -23.05
N LYS A 117 -2.30 -1.16 -22.27
CA LYS A 117 -0.89 -0.79 -22.32
C LYS A 117 -0.22 -0.70 -20.94
N THR A 118 1.07 -1.02 -20.91
CA THR A 118 1.97 -0.74 -19.77
C THR A 118 2.23 0.76 -19.62
N PHE A 119 2.79 1.22 -18.49
CA PHE A 119 3.27 2.60 -18.39
C PHE A 119 4.44 2.87 -19.36
N THR A 120 5.18 1.83 -19.75
CA THR A 120 6.20 1.92 -20.80
C THR A 120 5.64 2.05 -22.23
N GLY A 121 4.31 2.03 -22.41
CA GLY A 121 3.62 2.21 -23.69
C GLY A 121 3.50 0.94 -24.54
N LEU A 122 3.91 -0.21 -24.00
CA LEU A 122 3.86 -1.50 -24.69
C LEU A 122 2.45 -2.12 -24.58
N PRO A 123 1.95 -2.80 -25.63
CA PRO A 123 0.67 -3.49 -25.56
C PRO A 123 0.70 -4.63 -24.54
N LYS A 124 -0.42 -4.83 -23.84
CA LYS A 124 -0.62 -5.94 -22.90
C LYS A 124 -2.06 -6.47 -22.96
N PRO A 125 -2.30 -7.76 -22.63
CA PRO A 125 -3.64 -8.29 -22.47
C PRO A 125 -4.39 -7.65 -21.29
N LEU A 126 -5.71 -7.82 -21.31
CA LEU A 126 -6.60 -7.38 -20.23
C LEU A 126 -6.75 -8.56 -19.25
N HIS A 127 -5.72 -8.80 -18.45
CA HIS A 127 -5.61 -9.91 -17.50
C HIS A 127 -6.85 -10.09 -16.60
N LEU A 128 -7.44 -9.01 -16.07
CA LEU A 128 -8.66 -9.12 -15.26
C LEU A 128 -9.86 -9.51 -16.12
N LYS A 129 -10.03 -8.89 -17.29
CA LYS A 129 -11.09 -9.25 -18.24
C LYS A 129 -11.02 -10.72 -18.67
N GLU A 130 -9.82 -11.22 -18.95
CA GLU A 130 -9.54 -12.60 -19.35
C GLU A 130 -9.74 -13.61 -18.21
N ASN A 131 -9.70 -13.17 -16.95
CA ASN A 131 -9.84 -14.00 -15.76
C ASN A 131 -11.08 -13.64 -14.93
N TRP A 132 -12.09 -13.00 -15.54
CA TRP A 132 -13.21 -12.38 -14.82
C TRP A 132 -13.97 -13.35 -13.90
N ASP A 133 -14.20 -14.59 -14.36
CA ASP A 133 -14.97 -15.61 -13.63
C ASP A 133 -14.31 -16.04 -12.31
N ARG A 134 -12.97 -15.94 -12.21
CA ARG A 134 -12.20 -16.19 -10.97
C ARG A 134 -12.66 -15.28 -9.82
N PHE A 135 -13.23 -14.12 -10.13
CA PHE A 135 -13.65 -13.11 -9.16
C PHE A 135 -15.18 -12.97 -9.05
N SER A 136 -15.93 -13.97 -9.54
CA SER A 136 -17.41 -14.02 -9.54
C SER A 136 -18.08 -13.70 -8.20
N ALA A 137 -17.52 -14.17 -7.09
CA ALA A 137 -18.00 -13.85 -5.74
C ALA A 137 -17.97 -12.34 -5.39
N PHE A 138 -17.18 -11.55 -6.11
CA PHE A 138 -16.98 -10.12 -5.90
C PHE A 138 -17.54 -9.24 -7.03
N HIS A 139 -18.09 -9.82 -8.12
CA HIS A 139 -18.67 -9.04 -9.24
C HIS A 139 -19.65 -7.92 -8.80
N PRO A 140 -20.52 -8.09 -7.78
CA PRO A 140 -21.38 -7.00 -7.32
C PRO A 140 -20.66 -5.80 -6.67
N GLN A 141 -19.43 -6.01 -6.20
CA GLN A 141 -18.58 -4.97 -5.59
C GLN A 141 -17.50 -4.43 -6.55
N ILE A 142 -17.13 -5.17 -7.59
CA ILE A 142 -16.10 -4.72 -8.54
C ILE A 142 -16.71 -3.84 -9.62
N ILE A 143 -16.21 -2.61 -9.71
CA ILE A 143 -16.40 -1.70 -10.84
C ILE A 143 -15.14 -1.82 -11.70
N HIS A 144 -15.18 -2.70 -12.70
CA HIS A 144 -14.07 -2.88 -13.66
C HIS A 144 -14.22 -1.85 -14.78
N HIS A 145 -13.16 -1.07 -15.00
CA HIS A 145 -13.08 -0.08 -16.07
C HIS A 145 -11.87 -0.38 -16.95
N VAL A 146 -12.08 -0.41 -18.27
CA VAL A 146 -10.99 -0.50 -19.25
C VAL A 146 -10.76 0.91 -19.80
N LEU A 147 -9.53 1.39 -19.73
CA LEU A 147 -9.15 2.74 -20.15
C LEU A 147 -9.61 3.06 -21.59
N ASP A 148 -10.53 4.02 -21.75
CA ASP A 148 -11.14 4.35 -23.05
C ASP A 148 -10.22 5.12 -24.01
N ASN A 149 -9.25 5.86 -23.46
CA ASN A 149 -8.36 6.74 -24.22
C ASN A 149 -6.91 6.47 -23.87
N ASP A 150 -6.07 6.32 -24.89
CA ASP A 150 -4.63 6.11 -24.76
C ASP A 150 -3.84 7.41 -25.01
N LEU A 151 -2.65 7.51 -24.42
CA LEU A 151 -1.76 8.65 -24.57
C LEU A 151 -0.59 8.33 -25.50
N ASN A 152 -0.43 9.12 -26.56
CA ASN A 152 0.78 9.06 -27.38
C ASN A 152 1.94 9.85 -26.72
N SER A 153 2.42 9.36 -25.57
CA SER A 153 3.63 9.88 -24.88
C SER A 153 4.71 8.79 -24.79
N SER A 154 5.97 9.21 -24.82
CA SER A 154 7.14 8.35 -24.56
C SER A 154 7.53 8.31 -23.08
N VAL A 155 6.98 9.21 -22.26
CA VAL A 155 7.26 9.36 -20.82
C VAL A 155 6.30 8.46 -20.03
N ALA A 156 6.85 7.51 -19.27
CA ALA A 156 6.01 6.53 -18.57
C ALA A 156 5.17 7.13 -17.43
N TRP A 157 5.67 8.19 -16.80
CA TRP A 157 4.93 8.92 -15.78
C TRP A 157 3.63 9.55 -16.31
N ASP A 158 3.57 9.91 -17.59
CA ASP A 158 2.34 10.46 -18.20
C ASP A 158 1.28 9.35 -18.37
N HIS A 159 1.70 8.15 -18.81
CA HIS A 159 0.84 6.97 -18.88
C HIS A 159 0.31 6.56 -17.50
N GLU A 160 1.19 6.56 -16.49
CA GLU A 160 0.81 6.27 -15.11
C GLU A 160 -0.15 7.33 -14.54
N ALA A 161 0.07 8.61 -14.86
CA ALA A 161 -0.81 9.70 -14.46
C ALA A 161 -2.20 9.58 -15.12
N LEU A 162 -2.26 9.29 -16.43
CA LEU A 162 -3.51 9.07 -17.15
C LEU A 162 -4.28 7.87 -16.59
N GLN A 163 -3.64 6.70 -16.48
CA GLN A 163 -4.28 5.49 -15.98
C GLN A 163 -4.80 5.68 -14.56
N ARG A 164 -4.03 6.35 -13.70
CA ARG A 164 -4.44 6.64 -12.32
C ARG A 164 -5.58 7.67 -12.24
N ASN A 165 -5.55 8.73 -13.04
CA ASN A 165 -6.62 9.72 -13.05
C ASN A 165 -7.92 9.17 -13.64
N ALA A 166 -7.86 8.22 -14.58
CA ALA A 166 -9.04 7.54 -15.12
C ALA A 166 -9.90 6.87 -14.03
N MET A 167 -9.31 6.43 -12.90
CA MET A 167 -10.05 5.93 -11.73
C MET A 167 -11.10 6.93 -11.22
N PHE A 168 -10.85 8.22 -11.41
CA PHE A 168 -11.80 9.29 -11.10
C PHE A 168 -12.46 9.77 -12.39
N ASP A 169 -11.69 10.34 -13.32
CA ASP A 169 -12.18 11.08 -14.48
C ASP A 169 -13.09 10.27 -15.43
N GLN A 170 -12.89 8.95 -15.51
CA GLN A 170 -13.66 8.06 -16.41
C GLN A 170 -14.66 7.16 -15.65
N VAL A 171 -14.64 7.14 -14.31
CA VAL A 171 -15.47 6.21 -13.52
C VAL A 171 -16.37 6.96 -12.54
N ILE A 172 -15.80 7.70 -11.59
CA ILE A 172 -16.53 8.22 -10.42
C ILE A 172 -17.73 9.12 -10.79
N PRO A 173 -17.63 10.09 -11.73
CA PRO A 173 -18.77 10.91 -12.17
C PRO A 173 -19.89 10.13 -12.87
N PHE A 174 -19.62 8.93 -13.38
CA PHE A 174 -20.55 8.14 -14.18
C PHE A 174 -21.23 7.02 -13.39
N LEU A 175 -20.90 6.84 -12.11
CA LEU A 175 -21.54 5.86 -11.24
C LEU A 175 -23.00 6.25 -10.96
N THR A 176 -23.91 5.29 -11.10
CA THR A 176 -25.36 5.50 -10.93
C THR A 176 -25.97 4.47 -9.96
N GLY A 177 -27.23 4.71 -9.54
CA GLY A 177 -27.96 3.80 -8.67
C GLY A 177 -27.22 3.51 -7.35
N PRO A 178 -27.14 2.24 -6.89
CA PRO A 178 -26.41 1.87 -5.68
C PRO A 178 -24.92 2.27 -5.68
N GLN A 179 -24.30 2.36 -6.86
CA GLN A 179 -22.89 2.73 -7.04
C GLN A 179 -22.65 4.24 -7.02
N ALA A 180 -23.68 5.08 -7.22
CA ALA A 180 -23.54 6.54 -7.31
C ALA A 180 -22.82 7.17 -6.11
N ILE A 181 -21.75 7.91 -6.35
CA ILE A 181 -20.97 8.53 -5.27
C ILE A 181 -21.73 9.69 -4.61
N ALA A 182 -21.68 9.76 -3.28
CA ALA A 182 -22.23 10.86 -2.50
C ALA A 182 -21.12 11.78 -1.97
N LYS A 183 -21.47 13.02 -1.66
CA LYS A 183 -20.54 13.95 -0.97
C LYS A 183 -20.07 13.32 0.35
N ASP A 184 -18.79 13.52 0.64
CA ASP A 184 -18.04 12.98 1.77
C ASP A 184 -17.78 11.46 1.73
N ASP A 185 -18.27 10.69 0.74
CA ASP A 185 -17.85 9.29 0.53
C ASP A 185 -16.32 9.17 0.42
N VAL A 186 -15.76 8.08 0.94
CA VAL A 186 -14.31 7.86 1.03
C VAL A 186 -13.76 7.34 -0.29
N LEU A 187 -12.67 7.94 -0.75
CA LEU A 187 -11.85 7.47 -1.86
C LEU A 187 -10.48 7.04 -1.31
N ILE A 188 -10.13 5.77 -1.44
CA ILE A 188 -8.78 5.25 -1.18
C ILE A 188 -8.08 5.07 -2.53
N ILE A 189 -6.90 5.66 -2.71
CA ILE A 189 -6.11 5.60 -3.94
C ILE A 189 -4.81 4.86 -3.62
N SER A 190 -4.61 3.72 -4.28
CA SER A 190 -3.52 2.79 -3.98
C SER A 190 -2.96 2.10 -5.22
N ASP A 191 -1.76 1.54 -5.09
CA ASP A 191 -1.32 0.44 -5.96
C ASP A 191 -1.85 -0.90 -5.40
N ILE A 192 -1.93 -1.95 -6.23
CA ILE A 192 -2.66 -3.19 -5.86
C ILE A 192 -2.05 -3.93 -4.66
N ASP A 193 -0.73 -3.86 -4.50
CA ASP A 193 0.09 -4.44 -3.42
C ASP A 193 0.17 -3.56 -2.16
N GLU A 194 -0.53 -2.42 -2.14
CA GLU A 194 -0.72 -1.53 -0.99
C GLU A 194 -2.12 -1.75 -0.37
N ILE A 195 -2.26 -2.75 0.50
CA ILE A 195 -3.55 -3.13 1.10
C ILE A 195 -3.78 -2.37 2.43
N PRO A 196 -4.80 -1.49 2.53
CA PRO A 196 -5.25 -0.96 3.81
C PRO A 196 -5.67 -2.08 4.78
N ARG A 197 -5.47 -1.86 6.08
CA ARG A 197 -6.08 -2.71 7.11
C ARG A 197 -7.61 -2.50 7.09
N PRO A 198 -8.45 -3.55 7.18
CA PRO A 198 -9.88 -3.44 7.48
C PRO A 198 -10.27 -2.41 8.55
N LEU A 199 -9.50 -2.31 9.65
CA LEU A 199 -9.73 -1.27 10.66
C LEU A 199 -9.48 0.15 10.14
N THR A 200 -8.51 0.36 9.25
CA THR A 200 -8.32 1.64 8.54
C THR A 200 -9.58 2.00 7.77
N ALA A 201 -10.12 1.08 6.97
CA ALA A 201 -11.36 1.32 6.24
C ALA A 201 -12.54 1.66 7.18
N GLN A 202 -12.65 0.97 8.33
CA GLN A 202 -13.64 1.31 9.35
C GLN A 202 -13.44 2.73 9.92
N LEU A 203 -12.21 3.13 10.26
CA LEU A 203 -11.91 4.49 10.74
C LEU A 203 -12.23 5.55 9.68
N LEU A 204 -11.90 5.31 8.41
CA LEU A 204 -12.24 6.22 7.31
C LEU A 204 -13.76 6.38 7.14
N ARG A 205 -14.54 5.31 7.32
CA ARG A 205 -16.02 5.41 7.32
C ARG A 205 -16.52 6.22 8.51
N THR A 206 -15.96 6.00 9.70
CA THR A 206 -16.51 6.48 10.98
C THR A 206 -16.06 7.89 11.35
N CYS A 207 -14.88 8.34 10.91
CA CYS A 207 -14.26 9.57 11.39
C CYS A 207 -14.19 10.69 10.34
N ALA A 208 -14.27 11.94 10.80
CA ALA A 208 -14.03 13.14 10.02
C ALA A 208 -12.50 13.38 9.89
N PHE A 209 -11.86 12.60 9.03
CA PHE A 209 -10.42 12.70 8.77
C PHE A 209 -10.07 13.87 7.82
N PRO A 210 -8.83 14.41 7.85
CA PRO A 210 -8.41 15.50 6.97
C PRO A 210 -8.47 15.14 5.48
N ARG A 211 -8.69 16.14 4.62
CA ARG A 211 -8.87 15.96 3.16
C ARG A 211 -7.72 15.18 2.49
N ARG A 212 -6.52 15.21 3.04
CA ARG A 212 -5.37 14.43 2.58
C ARG A 212 -4.87 13.56 3.71
N LEU A 213 -5.14 12.26 3.65
CA LEU A 213 -4.66 11.32 4.65
C LEU A 213 -3.69 10.32 4.03
N THR A 214 -2.43 10.39 4.44
CA THR A 214 -1.43 9.38 4.11
C THR A 214 -1.64 8.16 5.00
N LEU A 215 -2.02 7.04 4.40
CA LEU A 215 -2.17 5.76 5.08
C LEU A 215 -0.79 5.08 5.09
N ARG A 216 0.00 5.32 6.13
CA ARG A 216 1.36 4.78 6.21
C ARG A 216 1.31 3.26 6.38
N SER A 217 2.02 2.55 5.51
CA SER A 217 1.98 1.09 5.46
C SER A 217 3.29 0.43 5.89
N LYS A 218 3.20 -0.73 6.55
CA LYS A 218 4.36 -1.60 6.78
C LYS A 218 4.92 -2.03 5.42
N PHE A 219 6.16 -1.66 5.16
CA PHE A 219 6.80 -1.93 3.87
C PHE A 219 7.58 -3.24 3.94
N TYR A 220 7.09 -4.24 3.21
CA TYR A 220 7.68 -5.56 3.02
C TYR A 220 8.24 -5.71 1.60
N TYR A 221 9.17 -6.64 1.43
CA TYR A 221 9.86 -6.84 0.15
C TYR A 221 10.00 -8.32 -0.20
N TYR A 222 9.54 -8.71 -1.38
CA TYR A 222 9.43 -10.10 -1.87
C TYR A 222 8.52 -11.05 -1.08
N SER A 223 8.44 -10.91 0.26
CA SER A 223 7.56 -11.64 1.17
C SER A 223 7.39 -10.85 2.47
N PHE A 224 6.46 -11.27 3.33
CA PHE A 224 6.29 -10.73 4.68
C PHE A 224 7.44 -11.08 5.65
N GLN A 225 8.49 -11.76 5.20
CA GLN A 225 9.71 -11.99 5.98
C GLN A 225 10.67 -10.80 5.98
N TRP A 226 10.63 -9.92 4.97
CA TRP A 226 11.65 -8.85 4.82
C TRP A 226 11.02 -7.47 5.03
N LEU A 227 11.10 -6.98 6.27
CA LEU A 227 10.57 -5.67 6.65
C LEU A 227 11.60 -4.57 6.37
N HIS A 228 11.21 -3.53 5.62
CA HIS A 228 12.08 -2.39 5.32
C HIS A 228 12.49 -1.64 6.59
N ARG A 229 13.80 -1.41 6.72
CA ARG A 229 14.40 -0.63 7.81
C ARG A 229 14.34 0.87 7.47
N GLY A 230 13.31 1.55 7.97
CA GLY A 230 13.16 2.99 7.80
C GLY A 230 11.77 3.50 8.18
N PRO A 231 11.34 4.67 7.68
CA PRO A 231 9.95 5.10 7.81
C PRO A 231 9.01 4.14 7.07
N GLU A 232 7.77 4.06 7.54
CA GLU A 232 6.69 3.35 6.85
C GLU A 232 6.40 3.97 5.47
N TRP A 233 5.94 3.13 4.54
CA TRP A 233 5.61 3.50 3.17
C TRP A 233 4.58 4.63 3.15
N GLN A 234 4.72 5.59 2.23
CA GLN A 234 3.91 6.83 2.23
C GLN A 234 2.57 6.68 1.50
N HIS A 235 2.09 5.45 1.37
CA HIS A 235 0.89 5.09 0.63
C HIS A 235 0.24 3.84 1.26
N PRO A 236 -1.08 3.61 1.07
CA PRO A 236 -1.98 4.34 0.16
C PRO A 236 -2.37 5.76 0.62
N GLN A 237 -3.10 6.48 -0.22
CA GLN A 237 -3.63 7.80 0.12
C GLN A 237 -5.15 7.75 0.23
N ALA A 238 -5.74 8.52 1.14
CA ALA A 238 -7.19 8.66 1.27
C ALA A 238 -7.63 10.12 1.20
N THR A 239 -8.78 10.35 0.57
CA THR A 239 -9.52 11.61 0.53
C THR A 239 -11.02 11.29 0.63
N PHE A 240 -11.86 12.31 0.59
CA PHE A 240 -13.31 12.17 0.44
C PHE A 240 -13.82 12.98 -0.76
N TYR A 241 -14.98 12.58 -1.29
CA TYR A 241 -15.58 13.17 -2.48
C TYR A 241 -16.20 14.55 -2.19
N THR A 242 -15.77 15.57 -2.92
CA THR A 242 -16.25 16.96 -2.79
C THR A 242 -16.78 17.52 -4.12
N GLY A 243 -17.25 16.65 -5.01
CA GLY A 243 -17.68 17.02 -6.37
C GLY A 243 -16.50 17.47 -7.23
N GLU A 244 -16.69 18.55 -7.99
CA GLU A 244 -15.67 19.17 -8.87
C GLU A 244 -14.36 19.53 -8.16
N THR A 245 -14.39 19.71 -6.83
CA THR A 245 -13.20 20.07 -6.03
C THR A 245 -12.46 18.86 -5.47
N THR A 246 -12.84 17.63 -5.84
CA THR A 246 -12.15 16.41 -5.37
C THR A 246 -10.72 16.41 -5.90
N ILE A 247 -9.75 15.99 -5.09
CA ILE A 247 -8.34 15.95 -5.50
C ILE A 247 -8.15 14.77 -6.46
N SER A 248 -7.54 15.01 -7.63
CA SER A 248 -7.29 13.96 -8.61
C SER A 248 -6.41 12.83 -8.02
N PRO A 249 -6.61 11.56 -8.40
CA PRO A 249 -5.82 10.44 -7.90
C PRO A 249 -4.29 10.61 -8.04
N HIS A 250 -3.81 11.14 -9.17
CA HIS A 250 -2.38 11.41 -9.37
C HIS A 250 -1.86 12.59 -8.53
N ASP A 251 -2.64 13.66 -8.39
CA ASP A 251 -2.26 14.78 -7.51
C ASP A 251 -2.21 14.34 -6.05
N LEU A 252 -3.18 13.56 -5.60
CA LEU A 252 -3.23 13.06 -4.23
C LEU A 252 -1.99 12.19 -3.93
N ARG A 253 -1.69 11.23 -4.80
CA ARG A 253 -0.49 10.38 -4.72
C ARG A 253 0.81 11.19 -4.74
N SER A 254 0.85 12.27 -5.51
CA SER A 254 2.05 13.10 -5.68
C SER A 254 2.18 14.24 -4.64
N GLY A 255 1.26 14.35 -3.67
CA GLY A 255 1.22 15.46 -2.72
C GLY A 255 0.93 16.84 -3.37
N ARG A 256 0.28 16.85 -4.53
CA ARG A 256 -0.06 17.99 -5.39
C ARG A 256 -1.56 18.32 -5.37
N GLY A 257 -2.02 19.21 -6.25
CA GLY A 257 -3.38 19.73 -6.28
C GLY A 257 -3.75 20.66 -5.10
N GLY A 258 -4.93 21.27 -5.15
CA GLY A 258 -5.43 22.21 -4.14
C GLY A 258 -4.55 23.45 -3.94
N ASN A 259 -4.87 24.27 -2.94
CA ASN A 259 -4.09 25.47 -2.61
C ASN A 259 -2.78 25.10 -1.86
N PRO A 260 -1.59 25.43 -2.39
CA PRO A 260 -0.32 25.13 -1.72
C PRO A 260 -0.17 25.73 -0.32
N LEU A 261 -0.82 26.87 -0.04
CA LEU A 261 -0.75 27.57 1.25
C LEU A 261 -1.53 26.87 2.36
N THR A 262 -2.64 26.19 2.03
CA THR A 262 -3.48 25.47 3.00
C THR A 262 -3.16 23.97 3.05
N ARG A 263 -2.50 23.41 2.03
CA ARG A 263 -2.22 21.98 1.88
C ARG A 263 -1.67 21.31 3.15
N MET A 264 -0.77 21.98 3.88
CA MET A 264 -0.17 21.43 5.09
C MET A 264 -1.19 21.22 6.22
N GLY A 265 -2.15 22.14 6.38
CA GLY A 265 -3.24 22.03 7.35
C GLY A 265 -4.38 21.09 6.91
N GLU A 266 -4.47 20.79 5.61
CA GLU A 266 -5.38 19.80 5.05
C GLU A 266 -4.83 18.36 5.11
N SER A 267 -3.61 18.16 5.62
CA SER A 267 -2.87 16.89 5.55
C SER A 267 -2.63 16.23 6.90
N ALA A 268 -2.69 14.90 6.96
CA ALA A 268 -2.29 14.09 8.11
C ALA A 268 -1.71 12.73 7.70
N ASP A 269 -1.08 12.05 8.66
CA ASP A 269 -0.62 10.66 8.58
C ASP A 269 -1.43 9.77 9.51
N LEU A 270 -1.83 8.59 9.04
CA LEU A 270 -2.27 7.46 9.85
C LEU A 270 -1.22 6.35 9.74
N TRP A 271 -0.52 6.09 10.85
CA TRP A 271 0.55 5.11 11.01
C TRP A 271 0.02 3.69 11.18
N ASN A 272 0.78 2.71 10.66
CA ASN A 272 0.40 1.30 10.64
C ASN A 272 -0.97 1.03 9.97
N ALA A 273 -1.37 1.85 9.00
CA ALA A 273 -2.67 1.83 8.33
C ALA A 273 -2.84 0.73 7.27
N GLY A 274 -1.75 0.08 6.87
CA GLY A 274 -1.78 -0.92 5.80
C GLY A 274 -0.51 -1.76 5.72
N TRP A 275 -0.49 -2.62 4.71
CA TRP A 275 0.68 -3.36 4.27
C TRP A 275 1.02 -2.94 2.84
N HIS A 276 2.30 -2.79 2.52
CA HIS A 276 2.81 -2.67 1.16
C HIS A 276 3.84 -3.77 0.94
N CYS A 277 3.63 -4.66 -0.03
CA CYS A 277 4.54 -5.79 -0.28
C CYS A 277 5.12 -5.72 -1.70
N SER A 278 6.17 -4.92 -1.88
CA SER A 278 6.73 -4.70 -3.22
C SER A 278 7.50 -5.92 -3.71
N SER A 279 7.36 -6.21 -5.00
CA SER A 279 7.97 -7.39 -5.68
C SER A 279 7.55 -8.75 -5.11
N CYS A 280 6.43 -8.81 -4.37
CA CYS A 280 5.96 -10.01 -3.71
C CYS A 280 5.13 -10.92 -4.66
N PHE A 281 5.81 -11.60 -5.58
CA PHE A 281 5.16 -12.41 -6.64
C PHE A 281 5.44 -13.91 -6.50
N SER A 282 4.49 -14.76 -6.92
CA SER A 282 4.70 -16.22 -6.97
C SER A 282 5.58 -16.68 -8.13
N HIS A 283 5.79 -15.83 -9.13
CA HIS A 283 6.54 -16.15 -10.34
C HIS A 283 7.63 -15.10 -10.60
N ILE A 284 8.82 -15.53 -11.02
CA ILE A 284 9.89 -14.63 -11.51
C ILE A 284 9.44 -13.93 -12.80
N SER A 285 8.70 -14.60 -13.67
CA SER A 285 8.14 -14.01 -14.90
C SER A 285 7.28 -12.76 -14.63
N ILE A 286 6.42 -12.78 -13.61
CA ILE A 286 5.63 -11.60 -13.16
C ILE A 286 6.55 -10.48 -12.66
N LEU A 287 7.57 -10.81 -11.84
CA LEU A 287 8.58 -9.83 -11.38
C LEU A 287 9.29 -9.16 -12.57
N LEU A 288 9.71 -9.95 -13.56
CA LEU A 288 10.38 -9.48 -14.77
C LEU A 288 9.46 -8.68 -15.69
N ASN A 289 8.14 -8.96 -15.70
CA ASN A 289 7.14 -8.17 -16.39
C ASN A 289 6.93 -6.82 -15.71
N LYS A 290 6.76 -6.79 -14.38
CA LYS A 290 6.66 -5.56 -13.58
C LYS A 290 7.85 -4.62 -13.82
N MET A 291 9.08 -5.17 -13.85
CA MET A 291 10.29 -4.42 -14.19
C MET A 291 10.31 -3.86 -15.62
N ALA A 292 9.57 -4.46 -16.56
CA ALA A 292 9.48 -3.99 -17.94
C ALA A 292 8.30 -3.03 -18.17
N SER A 293 7.29 -3.05 -17.29
CA SER A 293 6.03 -2.33 -17.46
C SER A 293 5.91 -1.04 -16.63
N PHE A 294 6.64 -0.94 -15.49
CA PHE A 294 6.57 0.21 -14.58
C PHE A 294 7.33 1.46 -15.03
N SER A 295 7.09 2.59 -14.37
CA SER A 295 7.63 3.91 -14.75
C SER A 295 9.14 4.07 -14.55
N HIS A 296 9.74 3.26 -13.68
CA HIS A 296 11.19 3.26 -13.39
C HIS A 296 12.01 2.50 -14.46
N LYS A 297 11.98 2.98 -15.70
CA LYS A 297 12.69 2.36 -16.85
C LYS A 297 14.18 2.14 -16.57
N GLU A 298 14.81 2.98 -15.74
CA GLU A 298 16.21 2.89 -15.33
C GLU A 298 16.61 1.58 -14.64
N PHE A 299 15.65 0.88 -14.01
CA PHE A 299 15.89 -0.40 -13.36
C PHE A 299 15.70 -1.61 -14.28
N ASN A 300 15.21 -1.41 -15.51
CA ASN A 300 14.97 -2.50 -16.47
C ASN A 300 16.25 -2.93 -17.21
N THR A 301 17.29 -3.33 -16.48
CA THR A 301 18.60 -3.71 -17.05
C THR A 301 18.95 -5.17 -16.77
N GLU A 302 19.77 -5.78 -17.64
CA GLU A 302 20.18 -7.19 -17.53
C GLU A 302 20.76 -7.53 -16.14
N LYS A 303 21.53 -6.61 -15.56
CA LYS A 303 22.12 -6.68 -14.20
C LYS A 303 21.10 -7.10 -13.12
N TYR A 304 19.85 -6.62 -13.23
CA TYR A 304 18.79 -6.87 -12.26
C TYR A 304 17.83 -7.98 -12.69
N ARG A 305 17.84 -8.37 -13.98
CA ARG A 305 16.91 -9.36 -14.57
C ARG A 305 17.42 -10.81 -14.53
N ALA A 306 18.69 -11.05 -14.24
CA ALA A 306 19.25 -12.41 -14.20
C ALA A 306 18.63 -13.26 -13.06
N LYS A 307 17.94 -14.38 -13.40
CA LYS A 307 17.24 -15.27 -12.45
C LYS A 307 18.07 -15.61 -11.20
N ALA A 308 19.31 -16.05 -11.38
CA ALA A 308 20.22 -16.41 -10.28
C ALA A 308 20.55 -15.23 -9.33
N GLY A 309 20.53 -13.99 -9.86
CA GLY A 309 20.68 -12.77 -9.07
C GLY A 309 19.40 -12.39 -8.33
N ILE A 310 18.22 -12.58 -8.96
CA ILE A 310 16.91 -12.40 -8.34
C ILE A 310 16.75 -13.37 -7.16
N LEU A 311 16.94 -14.68 -7.40
CA LEU A 311 16.89 -15.71 -6.36
C LEU A 311 17.81 -15.37 -5.17
N ARG A 312 19.06 -14.98 -5.43
CA ARG A 312 19.98 -14.56 -4.35
C ARG A 312 19.39 -13.40 -3.54
N ARG A 313 18.85 -12.37 -4.18
CA ARG A 313 18.34 -11.16 -3.51
C ARG A 313 17.06 -11.44 -2.72
N VAL A 314 16.11 -12.16 -3.32
CA VAL A 314 14.83 -12.58 -2.70
C VAL A 314 15.05 -13.42 -1.44
N ARG A 315 15.96 -14.40 -1.50
CA ARG A 315 16.25 -15.32 -0.37
C ARG A 315 17.02 -14.68 0.78
N ASN A 316 17.57 -13.47 0.60
CA ASN A 316 18.47 -12.83 1.57
C ASN A 316 18.06 -11.38 1.91
N GLY A 317 16.84 -10.95 1.54
CA GLY A 317 16.35 -9.60 1.85
C GLY A 317 17.18 -8.46 1.26
N LEU A 318 17.83 -8.68 0.11
CA LEU A 318 18.70 -7.66 -0.52
C LEU A 318 17.89 -6.81 -1.51
N ASP A 319 18.14 -5.50 -1.57
CA ASP A 319 17.51 -4.60 -2.54
C ASP A 319 17.72 -5.09 -3.99
N LEU A 320 16.63 -5.17 -4.76
CA LEU A 320 16.65 -5.72 -6.13
C LEU A 320 17.59 -4.94 -7.06
N PHE A 321 17.74 -3.64 -6.78
CA PHE A 321 18.44 -2.66 -7.61
C PHE A 321 19.80 -2.23 -7.01
N ASP A 322 20.31 -2.95 -6.01
CA ASP A 322 21.56 -2.69 -5.28
C ASP A 322 21.68 -1.26 -4.68
N ARG A 323 20.56 -0.64 -4.29
CA ARG A 323 20.51 0.69 -3.66
C ARG A 323 20.96 0.59 -2.20
N TYR A 324 22.13 1.13 -1.85
CA TYR A 324 22.75 0.95 -0.54
C TYR A 324 21.92 1.44 0.68
N TRP A 325 20.96 2.34 0.45
CA TRP A 325 20.06 2.88 1.49
C TRP A 325 18.77 2.08 1.67
N GLN A 326 18.51 1.07 0.83
CA GLN A 326 17.40 0.15 0.98
C GLN A 326 17.90 -1.10 1.69
N THR A 327 17.47 -1.27 2.94
CA THR A 327 17.85 -2.41 3.79
C THR A 327 16.62 -2.98 4.45
N TYR A 328 16.62 -4.30 4.65
CA TYR A 328 15.46 -5.04 5.13
C TYR A 328 15.89 -5.97 6.26
N ASP A 329 15.11 -5.98 7.34
CA ASP A 329 15.28 -6.83 8.50
C ASP A 329 14.41 -8.09 8.37
N ARG A 330 14.95 -9.26 8.74
CA ARG A 330 14.21 -10.52 8.70
C ARG A 330 13.24 -10.59 9.88
N VAL A 331 11.98 -10.95 9.61
CA VAL A 331 10.92 -11.12 10.60
C VAL A 331 10.54 -12.60 10.67
N GLU A 332 11.01 -13.28 11.70
CA GLU A 332 10.69 -14.69 11.95
C GLU A 332 9.22 -14.85 12.34
N ARG A 333 8.50 -15.77 11.70
CA ARG A 333 7.09 -16.12 12.01
C ARG A 333 6.19 -14.88 12.08
N ASN A 334 6.29 -14.00 11.08
CA ASN A 334 5.54 -12.76 11.04
C ASN A 334 4.02 -13.04 11.04
N VAL A 335 3.32 -12.52 12.07
CA VAL A 335 1.85 -12.58 12.19
C VAL A 335 1.16 -11.30 11.72
N ASP A 336 1.92 -10.25 11.39
CA ASP A 336 1.40 -9.00 10.85
C ASP A 336 1.29 -9.06 9.32
N VAL A 337 0.33 -9.86 8.84
CA VAL A 337 0.05 -10.09 7.42
C VAL A 337 -1.47 -10.15 7.18
N PRO A 338 -1.98 -10.00 5.93
CA PRO A 338 -3.40 -10.14 5.65
C PRO A 338 -3.95 -11.51 6.05
N MET A 339 -5.03 -11.56 6.82
CA MET A 339 -5.59 -12.83 7.35
C MET A 339 -5.98 -13.83 6.25
N TYR A 340 -6.34 -13.38 5.05
CA TYR A 340 -6.59 -14.28 3.92
C TYR A 340 -5.34 -15.07 3.50
N VAL A 341 -4.15 -14.48 3.61
CA VAL A 341 -2.86 -15.16 3.36
C VAL A 341 -2.61 -16.22 4.44
N MET A 342 -2.81 -15.89 5.72
CA MET A 342 -2.67 -16.84 6.83
C MET A 342 -3.65 -18.01 6.75
N ASN A 343 -4.88 -17.78 6.28
CA ASN A 343 -5.87 -18.85 6.13
C ASN A 343 -5.62 -19.73 4.90
N ASN A 344 -4.67 -19.37 4.03
CA ASN A 344 -4.35 -20.06 2.78
C ASN A 344 -2.84 -20.27 2.61
N VAL A 345 -2.14 -20.65 3.70
CA VAL A 345 -0.66 -20.74 3.75
C VAL A 345 -0.04 -21.52 2.59
N THR A 346 -0.66 -22.61 2.14
CA THR A 346 -0.14 -23.45 1.04
C THR A 346 -0.17 -22.69 -0.30
N ARG A 347 -1.23 -21.91 -0.54
CA ARG A 347 -1.42 -21.15 -1.78
C ARG A 347 -0.51 -19.93 -1.85
N PHE A 348 -0.28 -19.29 -0.70
CA PHE A 348 0.52 -18.07 -0.60
C PHE A 348 1.84 -18.30 0.13
N ALA A 349 2.41 -19.51 0.01
CA ALA A 349 3.67 -19.88 0.66
C ALA A 349 4.80 -18.88 0.32
N TYR A 350 4.85 -18.41 -0.93
CA TYR A 350 5.78 -17.39 -1.41
C TYR A 350 5.68 -16.01 -0.70
N LEU A 351 4.55 -15.71 -0.04
CA LEU A 351 4.39 -14.49 0.77
C LEU A 351 4.85 -14.68 2.21
N LEU A 352 4.96 -15.93 2.69
CA LEU A 352 5.27 -16.27 4.08
C LEU A 352 6.68 -16.83 4.25
N ASP A 353 7.20 -17.49 3.21
CA ASP A 353 8.51 -18.11 3.18
C ASP A 353 9.19 -18.00 1.80
N ARG A 354 10.46 -17.61 1.81
CA ARG A 354 11.39 -17.50 0.68
C ARG A 354 12.66 -18.30 0.91
N ASP A 355 12.78 -19.05 2.00
CA ASP A 355 14.00 -19.79 2.34
C ASP A 355 14.37 -20.91 1.34
N PRO A 356 13.42 -21.65 0.72
CA PRO A 356 13.73 -22.74 -0.21
C PRO A 356 14.64 -22.32 -1.38
N PRO A 357 15.38 -23.26 -2.02
CA PRO A 357 16.32 -22.93 -3.10
C PRO A 357 15.73 -22.12 -4.26
N ASN A 358 14.50 -22.45 -4.66
CA ASN A 358 13.68 -21.75 -5.67
C ASN A 358 13.00 -20.48 -5.13
N ALA A 359 13.21 -20.13 -3.86
CA ALA A 359 12.54 -19.05 -3.14
C ALA A 359 10.99 -19.11 -3.17
N ASN A 360 10.42 -20.32 -3.22
CA ASN A 360 8.98 -20.54 -3.46
C ASN A 360 8.44 -19.81 -4.71
N PHE A 361 9.28 -19.62 -5.73
CA PHE A 361 8.78 -19.28 -7.06
C PHE A 361 8.27 -20.55 -7.78
N GLU A 362 7.07 -20.47 -8.34
CA GLU A 362 6.39 -21.57 -9.03
C GLU A 362 7.02 -21.86 -10.42
N ASP A 363 7.69 -20.87 -11.03
CA ASP A 363 8.32 -20.94 -12.37
C ASP A 363 9.86 -21.11 -12.36
N VAL A 364 10.41 -21.59 -11.23
CA VAL A 364 11.84 -21.88 -11.07
C VAL A 364 12.06 -23.38 -10.98
N THR A 365 12.81 -23.92 -11.95
CA THR A 365 13.03 -25.36 -12.12
C THR A 365 14.34 -25.82 -11.47
N GLU A 366 14.47 -27.14 -11.23
CA GLU A 366 15.74 -27.75 -10.82
C GLU A 366 16.90 -27.45 -11.79
N LEU A 367 16.62 -27.27 -13.08
CA LEU A 367 17.63 -26.87 -14.07
C LEU A 367 18.12 -25.43 -13.84
N ASP A 368 17.22 -24.49 -13.49
CA ASP A 368 17.60 -23.12 -13.12
C ASP A 368 18.53 -23.11 -11.89
N LEU A 369 18.28 -24.00 -10.93
CA LEU A 369 19.10 -24.17 -9.73
C LEU A 369 20.47 -24.79 -10.05
N ALA A 370 20.52 -25.88 -10.81
CA ALA A 370 21.77 -26.54 -11.22
C ALA A 370 22.71 -25.59 -12.00
N VAL A 371 22.16 -24.78 -12.90
CA VAL A 371 22.93 -23.75 -13.63
C VAL A 371 23.52 -22.70 -12.68
N GLN A 372 22.80 -22.33 -11.61
CA GLN A 372 23.32 -21.41 -10.59
C GLN A 372 24.51 -22.00 -9.82
N GLU A 373 24.52 -23.31 -9.54
CA GLU A 373 25.62 -23.97 -8.83
C GLU A 373 26.87 -24.08 -9.69
N LEU A 374 26.74 -24.50 -10.95
CA LEU A 374 27.84 -24.56 -11.91
C LEU A 374 28.50 -23.18 -12.11
N GLY A 375 27.70 -22.12 -12.19
CA GLY A 375 28.19 -20.74 -12.28
C GLY A 375 28.97 -20.24 -11.06
N LYS A 376 28.74 -20.83 -9.87
CA LYS A 376 29.55 -20.57 -8.66
C LYS A 376 30.85 -21.38 -8.69
N GLY A 377 30.77 -22.67 -9.03
CA GLY A 377 31.94 -23.56 -9.11
C GLY A 377 33.00 -23.10 -10.12
N GLY A 378 32.57 -22.56 -11.27
CA GLY A 378 33.46 -22.04 -12.31
C GLY A 378 34.31 -20.83 -11.89
N LYS A 379 33.93 -20.09 -10.84
CA LYS A 379 34.70 -18.93 -10.33
C LYS A 379 35.79 -19.30 -9.32
N ILE A 380 35.88 -20.57 -8.91
CA ILE A 380 36.89 -21.06 -7.94
C ILE A 380 38.13 -21.64 -8.67
N ARG A 381 38.13 -21.70 -10.01
CA ARG A 381 39.21 -22.29 -10.84
C ARG A 381 39.85 -21.29 -11.83
N ARG A 382 40.09 -20.05 -11.41
CA ARG A 382 40.94 -19.08 -12.13
C ARG A 382 41.78 -18.29 -11.14
#